data_AF-A0A2D7Z615-F1
#
_entry.id   AF-A0A2D7Z615-F1
#
_cell.length_a   1.000
_cell.length_b   1.000
_cell.length_c   1.000
_cell.angle_alpha   90.00
_cell.angle_beta   90.00
_cell.angle_gamma   90.00
#
_symmetry.space_group_name_H-M   'P 1'
#
loop_
_entity.id
_entity.type
_entity.pdbx_description
1 polymer ?
#
loop_
_entity_poly.entity_id
_entity_poly.type
_entity_poly.pdbx_seq_one_letter_code
_entity_poly.pdbx_strand_id
1 'polypeptide(L)' 'MSLAITELAAFAERLADASGPIARGYFRSGLNIDIKADDSPVTRADREVEAHLREMIAATYP' A
#
# COMPACT_ATOMS: atom_id res chain seq x y z
N MET A 1 -14.12 -18.91 10.06
CA MET A 1 -12.94 -19.59 9.49
C MET A 1 -11.72 -18.97 10.14
N SER A 2 -10.88 -19.74 10.82
CA SER A 2 -9.62 -19.20 11.38
C SER A 2 -8.57 -19.24 10.28
N LEU A 3 -7.98 -18.09 9.94
CA LEU A 3 -6.85 -18.04 9.01
C LEU A 3 -5.58 -18.49 9.72
N ALA A 4 -4.76 -19.29 9.05
CA ALA A 4 -3.44 -19.61 9.59
C ALA A 4 -2.52 -18.40 9.42
N ILE A 5 -1.64 -18.14 10.40
CA ILE A 5 -0.69 -17.02 10.34
C ILE A 5 0.20 -17.07 9.08
N THR A 6 0.51 -18.28 8.60
CA THR A 6 1.26 -18.50 7.36
C THR A 6 0.52 -18.02 6.12
N GLU A 7 -0.81 -18.16 6.07
CA GLU A 7 -1.62 -17.67 4.95
C GLU A 7 -1.65 -16.15 4.92
N LEU A 8 -1.81 -15.52 6.09
CA LEU A 8 -1.74 -14.07 6.25
C LEU A 8 -0.36 -13.52 5.87
N ALA A 9 0.72 -14.19 6.29
CA ALA A 9 2.09 -13.81 5.93
C ALA A 9 2.31 -13.88 4.42
N ALA A 10 1.92 -14.98 3.77
CA ALA A 10 2.02 -15.12 2.32
C ALA A 10 1.20 -14.07 1.57
N PHE A 11 0.06 -13.64 2.10
CA PHE A 11 -0.69 -12.53 1.50
C PHE A 11 -0.03 -11.18 1.73
N ALA A 12 0.50 -10.92 2.92
CA ALA A 12 1.24 -9.70 3.22
C ALA A 12 2.48 -9.54 2.32
N GLU A 13 3.19 -10.62 2.01
CA GLU A 13 4.29 -10.63 1.03
C GLU A 13 3.80 -10.19 -0.36
N ARG A 14 2.65 -10.70 -0.83
CA ARG A 14 2.06 -10.27 -2.11
C ARG A 14 1.67 -8.80 -2.13
N LEU A 15 1.14 -8.28 -1.02
CA LEU A 15 0.83 -6.86 -0.87
C LEU A 15 2.12 -6.01 -0.94
N ALA A 16 3.20 -6.44 -0.29
CA ALA A 16 4.49 -5.77 -0.34
C ALA A 16 5.07 -5.76 -1.78
N ASP A 17 5.00 -6.91 -2.47
CA ASP A 17 5.44 -7.03 -3.87
C ASP A 17 4.65 -6.10 -4.80
N ALA A 18 3.34 -5.96 -4.60
CA ALA A 18 2.48 -5.06 -5.37
C ALA A 18 2.78 -3.57 -5.09
N SER A 19 3.17 -3.24 -3.86
CA SER A 19 3.49 -1.86 -3.46
C SER A 19 4.78 -1.33 -4.10
N GLY A 20 5.78 -2.21 -4.25
CA GLY A 20 7.13 -1.85 -4.71
C GLY A 20 7.16 -1.14 -6.07
N PRO A 21 6.53 -1.68 -7.13
CA PRO A 21 6.46 -1.03 -8.44
C PRO A 21 5.81 0.36 -8.41
N ILE A 22 4.72 0.54 -7.67
CA ILE A 22 4.01 1.81 -7.54
C ILE A 22 4.94 2.85 -6.91
N ALA A 23 5.49 2.54 -5.72
CA ALA A 23 6.40 3.43 -5.01
C ALA A 23 7.64 3.78 -5.86
N ARG A 24 8.23 2.81 -6.55
CA ARG A 24 9.38 3.04 -7.45
C ARG A 24 9.04 3.92 -8.65
N GLY A 25 7.80 3.88 -9.15
CA GLY A 25 7.34 4.75 -10.25
C GLY A 25 7.42 6.24 -9.92
N TYR A 26 7.31 6.59 -8.65
CA TYR A 26 7.43 7.97 -8.16
C TYR A 26 8.85 8.34 -7.69
N PHE A 27 9.77 7.38 -7.60
CA PHE A 27 11.13 7.65 -7.14
C PHE A 27 11.88 8.57 -8.10
N ARG A 28 12.55 9.60 -7.56
CA ARG A 28 13.28 10.64 -8.32
C ARG A 28 12.41 11.40 -9.34
N SER A 29 11.09 11.29 -9.24
CA SER A 29 10.16 12.23 -9.85
C SER A 29 10.01 13.48 -8.99
N GLY A 30 9.42 14.56 -9.52
CA GLY A 30 9.06 15.72 -8.71
C GLY A 30 8.16 15.28 -7.54
N LEU A 31 8.62 15.49 -6.31
CA LEU A 31 7.89 15.04 -5.11
C LEU A 31 6.74 16.00 -4.83
N ASN A 32 5.49 15.56 -5.07
CA ASN A 32 4.33 16.27 -4.56
C ASN A 32 4.01 15.76 -3.15
N ILE A 33 4.20 16.63 -2.16
CA ILE A 33 3.97 16.36 -0.75
C ILE A 33 2.74 17.16 -0.32
N ASP A 34 1.72 16.47 0.14
CA ASP A 34 0.61 17.08 0.87
C ASP A 34 0.81 16.90 2.37
N ILE A 35 0.30 17.83 3.16
CA ILE A 35 0.32 17.76 4.63
C ILE A 35 -1.07 17.40 5.12
N LYS A 36 -1.16 16.36 5.96
CA LYS A 36 -2.42 15.94 6.59
C LYS A 36 -2.79 16.87 7.75
N ALA A 37 -4.01 16.71 8.27
CA ALA A 37 -4.49 17.50 9.41
C ALA A 37 -3.69 17.30 10.70
N ASP A 38 -2.95 16.19 10.81
CA ASP A 38 -2.04 15.88 11.91
C ASP A 38 -0.58 16.31 11.64
N ASP A 39 -0.38 17.20 10.67
CA ASP A 39 0.91 17.70 10.19
C ASP A 39 1.88 16.64 9.62
N SER A 40 1.42 15.39 9.46
CA SER A 40 2.24 14.37 8.81
C SER A 40 2.27 14.55 7.28
N PRO A 41 3.43 14.37 6.63
CA PRO A 41 3.52 14.42 5.17
C PRO A 41 2.91 13.17 4.55
N VAL A 42 2.34 13.33 3.36
CA VAL A 42 1.88 12.25 2.50
C VAL A 42 2.17 12.58 1.05
N THR A 43 2.59 11.58 0.30
CA THR A 43 2.85 11.72 -1.13
C THR A 43 1.74 11.09 -1.95
N ARG A 44 1.76 11.36 -3.26
CA ARG A 44 0.89 10.65 -4.20
C ARG A 44 1.17 9.13 -4.21
N ALA A 45 2.43 8.72 -4.04
CA ALA A 45 2.81 7.31 -3.96
C ALA A 45 2.13 6.61 -2.77
N ASP A 46 2.12 7.24 -1.59
CA ASP A 46 1.52 6.66 -0.39
C ASP A 46 0.02 6.40 -0.58
N ARG A 47 -0.70 7.37 -1.16
CA ARG A 47 -2.14 7.25 -1.41
C ARG A 47 -2.47 6.18 -2.44
N GLU A 48 -1.69 6.09 -3.50
CA GLU A 48 -1.91 5.11 -4.57
C GLU A 48 -1.63 3.68 -4.09
N VAL A 49 -0.54 3.50 -3.32
CA VAL A 49 -0.25 2.22 -2.66
C VAL A 49 -1.40 1.85 -1.73
N GLU A 50 -1.84 2.73 -0.83
CA GLU A 50 -2.93 2.43 0.09
C GLU A 50 -4.21 2.01 -0.64
N ALA A 51 -4.63 2.76 -1.67
CA ALA A 51 -5.81 2.45 -2.45
C ALA A 51 -5.72 1.06 -3.09
N HIS A 52 -4.59 0.75 -3.72
CA HIS A 52 -4.37 -0.55 -4.35
C HIS A 52 -4.37 -1.70 -3.34
N LEU A 53 -3.71 -1.54 -2.20
CA LEU A 53 -3.69 -2.56 -1.15
C LEU A 53 -5.08 -2.80 -0.55
N ARG A 54 -5.87 -1.73 -0.34
CA ARG A 54 -7.25 -1.85 0.14
C ARG A 54 -8.13 -2.63 -0.84
N GLU A 55 -7.99 -2.39 -2.14
CA GLU A 55 -8.71 -3.16 -3.17
C GLU A 55 -8.34 -4.65 -3.12
N MET A 56 -7.04 -4.98 -3.05
CA MET A 56 -6.58 -6.35 -2.96
C MET A 56 -7.08 -7.05 -1.68
N ILE A 57 -7.03 -6.35 -0.54
CA ILE A 57 -7.53 -6.87 0.74
C ILE A 57 -9.03 -7.14 0.64
N ALA A 58 -9.84 -6.18 0.19
CA ALA A 58 -11.28 -6.33 0.08
C ALA A 58 -11.69 -7.46 -0.89
N ALA A 59 -10.94 -7.67 -1.97
CA ALA A 59 -11.18 -8.76 -2.90
C ALA A 59 -10.83 -10.14 -2.32
N THR A 60 -9.83 -10.22 -1.43
CA THR A 60 -9.35 -11.48 -0.85
C THR A 60 -10.09 -11.85 0.45
N TYR A 61 -10.43 -10.84 1.26
CA TYR A 61 -11.07 -10.96 2.55
C TYR A 61 -12.25 -9.97 2.65
N PRO A 62 -13.42 -10.34 2.10
CA PRO A 62 -14.62 -9.50 2.11
C PRO A 62 -15.31 -9.42 3.48
#